data_AF-A0A353QUP9-F1
#
_entry.id   AF-A0A353QUP9-F1
#
_cell.length_a   1.000
_cell.length_b   1.000
_cell.length_c   1.000
_cell.angle_alpha   90.00
_cell.angle_beta   90.00
_cell.angle_gamma   90.00
#
_symmetry.space_group_name_H-M   'P 1'
#
loop_
_entity.id
_entity.type
_entity.pdbx_description
1 polymer ?
#
loop_
_entity_poly.entity_id
_entity_poly.type
_entity_poly.pdbx_seq_one_letter_code
_entity_poly.pdbx_strand_id
1 'polypeptide(L)'
;MSARSIKEIIDNMIGIPSMPTVVSESLNLIDNPNSNIKQLADIISKDIAITTQILKLVNSAYYGFPSQITTINKAMALLGFNTIRSLILSVGLKPMLMTNSGKALWEHSIRCAVACQMLSKSLNVLDPDEAFVMGLLHDVGKSVMEGANKDAI
;
A
#
# COMPACT_ATOMS: atom_id res chain seq x y z
N MET A 1 28.36 -21.07 9.35
CA MET A 1 27.24 -20.11 9.20
C MET A 1 27.09 -19.83 7.71
N SER A 2 26.01 -20.32 7.09
CA SER A 2 25.72 -20.06 5.67
C SER A 2 25.52 -18.55 5.47
N ALA A 3 26.31 -17.94 4.58
CA ALA A 3 26.08 -16.56 4.17
C ALA A 3 24.77 -16.52 3.38
N ARG A 4 23.71 -15.94 3.97
CA ARG A 4 22.47 -15.65 3.26
C ARG A 4 22.80 -14.86 2.00
N SER A 5 22.26 -15.25 0.85
CA SER A 5 22.49 -14.51 -0.38
C SER A 5 21.88 -13.11 -0.25
N ILE A 6 22.50 -12.09 -0.86
CA ILE A 6 21.95 -10.72 -0.89
C ILE A 6 20.50 -10.73 -1.41
N LYS A 7 20.20 -11.63 -2.35
CA LYS A 7 18.84 -11.85 -2.87
C LYS A 7 17.86 -12.31 -1.79
N GLU A 8 18.24 -13.26 -0.93
CA GLU A 8 17.42 -13.69 0.20
C GLU A 8 17.21 -12.57 1.23
N ILE A 9 18.21 -11.70 1.44
CA ILE A 9 18.07 -10.56 2.35
C ILE A 9 17.08 -9.54 1.77
N ILE A 10 17.13 -9.30 0.46
CA ILE A 10 16.21 -8.40 -0.27
C ILE A 10 14.79 -8.99 -0.33
N ASP A 11 14.64 -10.29 -0.55
CA ASP A 11 13.35 -10.97 -0.59
C ASP A 11 12.71 -11.02 0.81
N ASN A 12 13.51 -11.14 1.88
CA ASN A 12 13.03 -11.05 3.26
C ASN A 12 12.80 -9.62 3.77
N MET A 13 13.22 -8.59 3.02
CA MET A 13 12.93 -7.18 3.33
C MET A 13 11.43 -6.82 3.22
N ILE A 14 10.59 -7.75 2.76
CA ILE A 14 9.12 -7.64 2.71
C ILE A 14 8.48 -7.41 4.10
N GLY A 15 9.25 -7.55 5.18
CA GLY A 15 8.80 -7.41 6.57
C GLY A 15 9.32 -6.18 7.35
N ILE A 16 9.88 -5.14 6.73
CA ILE A 16 10.16 -3.90 7.49
C ILE A 16 8.81 -3.24 7.82
N PRO A 17 8.43 -3.12 9.11
CA PRO A 17 7.22 -2.40 9.47
C PRO A 17 7.39 -0.92 9.14
N SER A 18 6.38 -0.32 8.53
CA SER A 18 6.32 1.14 8.37
C SER A 18 6.25 1.82 9.73
N MET A 19 6.88 2.98 9.87
CA MET A 19 6.74 3.81 11.05
C MET A 19 5.28 4.28 11.17
N PRO A 20 4.58 3.97 12.28
CA PRO A 20 3.19 4.38 12.46
C PRO A 20 3.00 5.90 12.33
N THR A 21 4.00 6.69 12.73
CA THR A 21 4.00 8.15 12.61
C THR A 21 3.94 8.62 11.17
N VAL A 22 4.67 7.98 10.24
CA VAL A 22 4.68 8.37 8.82
C VAL A 22 3.36 8.02 8.16
N VAL A 23 2.75 6.88 8.53
CA VAL A 23 1.40 6.51 8.08
C VAL A 23 0.40 7.55 8.57
N SER A 24 0.37 7.86 9.87
CA SER A 24 -0.57 8.83 10.44
C SER A 24 -0.38 10.25 9.89
N GLU A 25 0.86 10.73 9.74
CA GLU A 25 1.16 12.02 9.11
C GLU A 25 0.69 12.05 7.65
N SER A 26 0.91 10.97 6.90
CA SER A 26 0.47 10.87 5.52
C SER A 26 -1.06 10.92 5.42
N LEU A 27 -1.77 10.19 6.29
CA LEU A 27 -3.24 10.20 6.35
C LEU A 27 -3.81 11.58 6.72
N ASN A 28 -3.23 12.24 7.72
CA ASN A 28 -3.63 13.60 8.10
C ASN A 28 -3.40 14.61 6.97
N LEU A 29 -2.31 14.45 6.22
CA LEU A 29 -2.02 15.32 5.09
C LEU A 29 -2.97 15.06 3.93
N ILE A 30 -3.28 13.79 3.68
CA ILE A 30 -4.21 13.33 2.66
C ILE A 30 -5.63 13.90 2.86
N ASP A 31 -6.10 14.01 4.10
CA ASP A 31 -7.43 14.55 4.42
C ASP A 31 -7.48 16.09 4.43
N ASN A 32 -6.33 16.75 4.25
CA ASN A 32 -6.24 18.20 4.14
C ASN A 32 -6.41 18.64 2.68
N PRO A 33 -7.48 19.39 2.32
CA PRO A 33 -7.73 19.84 0.94
C PRO A 33 -6.69 20.86 0.43
N ASN A 34 -5.87 21.43 1.30
CA ASN A 34 -4.77 22.34 0.94
C ASN A 34 -3.40 21.64 0.88
N SER A 35 -3.36 20.32 1.07
CA SER A 35 -2.11 19.57 0.99
C SER A 35 -1.59 19.54 -0.44
N ASN A 36 -0.26 19.55 -0.58
CA ASN A 36 0.38 19.41 -1.88
C ASN A 36 1.10 18.06 -2.02
N ILE A 37 1.18 17.60 -3.27
CA ILE A 37 1.84 16.37 -3.70
C ILE A 37 3.29 16.26 -3.16
N LYS A 38 4.02 17.38 -3.12
CA LYS A 38 5.42 17.41 -2.69
C LYS A 38 5.58 17.17 -1.18
N GLN A 39 4.69 17.74 -0.36
CA GLN A 39 4.67 17.51 1.09
C GLN A 39 4.42 16.03 1.40
N LEU A 40 3.48 15.41 0.68
CA LEU A 40 3.22 13.97 0.83
C LEU A 40 4.43 13.13 0.39
N ALA A 41 5.10 13.51 -0.70
CA ALA A 41 6.32 12.85 -1.16
C ALA A 41 7.47 12.95 -0.15
N ASP A 42 7.64 14.11 0.47
CA ASP A 42 8.68 14.36 1.46
C ASP A 42 8.44 13.55 2.74
N ILE A 43 7.18 13.35 3.14
CA ILE A 43 6.82 12.51 4.29
C ILE A 43 7.08 11.04 3.98
N ILE A 44 6.58 10.53 2.85
CA ILE A 44 6.75 9.12 2.46
C ILE A 44 8.22 8.75 2.29
N SER A 45 9.01 9.64 1.68
CA SER A 45 10.43 9.37 1.38
C SER A 45 11.27 9.17 2.64
N LYS A 46 10.77 9.57 3.83
CA LYS A 46 11.41 9.32 5.13
C LYS A 46 11.22 7.88 5.62
N ASP A 47 10.26 7.14 5.07
CA ASP A 47 9.98 5.75 5.44
C ASP A 47 10.37 4.81 4.30
N ILE A 48 11.43 4.02 4.55
CA ILE A 48 11.98 3.06 3.60
C ILE A 48 10.97 1.95 3.27
N ALA A 49 10.14 1.54 4.23
CA ALA A 49 9.15 0.48 4.03
C ALA A 49 8.00 0.92 3.13
N ILE A 50 7.44 2.12 3.36
CA ILE A 50 6.39 2.70 2.50
C ILE A 50 6.96 2.99 1.12
N THR A 51 8.12 3.63 1.06
CA THR A 51 8.79 3.96 -0.20
C THR A 51 9.02 2.72 -1.05
N THR A 52 9.57 1.65 -0.46
CA THR A 52 9.85 0.40 -1.18
C THR A 52 8.58 -0.27 -1.68
N GLN A 53 7.50 -0.26 -0.89
CA GLN A 53 6.23 -0.87 -1.29
C GLN A 53 5.55 -0.11 -2.43
N ILE A 54 5.52 1.23 -2.36
CA ILE A 54 5.01 2.06 -3.44
C ILE A 54 5.82 1.83 -4.71
N LEU A 55 7.15 1.87 -4.64
CA LEU A 55 8.00 1.65 -5.81
C LEU A 55 7.85 0.23 -6.38
N LYS A 56 7.70 -0.80 -5.56
CA LYS A 56 7.42 -2.17 -6.03
C LYS A 56 6.09 -2.23 -6.78
N LEU A 57 5.06 -1.59 -6.25
CA LEU A 57 3.75 -1.61 -6.90
C LEU A 57 3.75 -0.81 -8.20
N VAL A 58 4.34 0.39 -8.21
CA VAL A 58 4.48 1.26 -9.40
C VAL A 58 5.23 0.55 -10.52
N ASN A 59 6.24 -0.26 -10.19
CA ASN A 59 7.00 -1.04 -11.17
C ASN A 59 6.39 -2.42 -11.47
N SER A 60 5.20 -2.72 -10.96
CA SER A 60 4.53 -3.99 -11.26
C SER A 60 4.00 -4.01 -12.71
N ALA A 61 3.79 -5.23 -13.22
CA ALA A 61 3.19 -5.44 -14.53
C ALA A 61 1.82 -4.76 -14.70
N TYR A 62 1.14 -4.42 -13.61
CA TYR A 62 -0.14 -3.71 -13.61
C TYR A 62 -0.03 -2.31 -14.23
N TYR A 63 0.98 -1.52 -13.84
CA TYR A 63 1.17 -0.17 -14.39
C TYR A 63 1.98 -0.16 -15.68
N GLY A 64 2.83 -1.17 -15.91
CA GLY A 64 3.45 -1.41 -17.22
C GLY A 64 4.33 -0.28 -17.74
N PHE A 65 4.95 0.53 -16.86
CA PHE A 65 5.79 1.64 -17.30
C PHE A 65 7.04 1.14 -18.06
N PRO A 66 7.46 1.84 -19.14
CA PRO A 66 8.57 1.41 -20.00
C PRO A 66 9.95 1.59 -19.35
N SER A 67 10.04 2.40 -18.29
CA SER A 67 11.27 2.63 -17.53
C SER A 67 11.03 2.41 -16.05
N GLN A 68 12.03 1.91 -15.35
CA GLN A 68 11.95 1.72 -13.91
C GLN A 68 11.74 3.07 -13.20
N ILE A 69 10.78 3.09 -12.29
CA ILE A 69 10.51 4.23 -11.41
C ILE A 69 11.32 4.05 -10.13
N THR A 70 12.21 5.00 -9.86
CA THR A 70 13.18 4.91 -8.75
C THR A 70 12.95 5.93 -7.65
N THR A 71 12.03 6.89 -7.85
CA THR A 71 11.76 7.96 -6.87
C THR A 71 10.26 8.13 -6.66
N ILE A 72 9.88 8.51 -5.43
CA ILE A 72 8.48 8.80 -5.08
C ILE A 72 7.95 10.00 -5.85
N ASN A 73 8.76 11.05 -6.03
CA ASN A 73 8.39 12.20 -6.86
C ASN A 73 8.01 11.80 -8.30
N LYS A 74 8.78 10.90 -8.92
CA LYS A 74 8.46 10.39 -10.26
C LYS A 74 7.19 9.52 -10.26
N ALA A 75 7.01 8.70 -9.22
CA ALA A 75 5.78 7.92 -9.06
C ALA A 75 4.54 8.81 -8.92
N MET A 76 4.61 9.88 -8.13
CA MET A 76 3.51 10.84 -7.98
C MET A 76 3.20 11.61 -9.25
N ALA A 77 4.22 12.01 -10.01
CA ALA A 77 4.03 12.70 -11.28
C ALA A 77 3.33 11.83 -12.34
N LEU A 78 3.54 10.51 -12.30
CA LEU A 78 2.97 9.56 -13.25
C LEU A 78 1.58 9.06 -12.86
N LEU A 79 1.36 8.80 -11.56
CA LEU A 79 0.12 8.21 -11.06
C LEU A 79 -0.89 9.24 -10.55
N GLY A 80 -0.42 10.44 -10.19
CA GLY A 80 -1.25 11.45 -9.55
C GLY A 80 -1.47 11.20 -8.06
N PHE A 81 -2.09 12.18 -7.39
CA PHE A 81 -2.25 12.21 -5.94
C PHE A 81 -3.18 11.11 -5.42
N ASN A 82 -4.32 10.89 -6.06
CA ASN A 82 -5.35 9.95 -5.60
C ASN A 82 -4.85 8.49 -5.61
N THR A 83 -4.16 8.07 -6.67
CA THR A 83 -3.60 6.73 -6.72
C THR A 83 -2.56 6.54 -5.62
N ILE A 84 -1.66 7.51 -5.42
CA ILE A 84 -0.66 7.48 -4.36
C ILE A 84 -1.30 7.44 -2.96
N ARG A 85 -2.36 8.22 -2.74
CA ARG A 85 -3.20 8.16 -1.52
C ARG A 85 -3.68 6.74 -1.27
N SER A 86 -4.26 6.09 -2.26
CA SER A 86 -4.74 4.70 -2.17
C SER A 86 -3.60 3.70 -1.89
N LEU A 87 -2.40 3.93 -2.43
CA LEU A 87 -1.24 3.09 -2.15
C LEU A 87 -0.75 3.24 -0.71
N ILE A 88 -0.72 4.46 -0.19
CA ILE A 88 -0.30 4.73 1.20
C ILE A 88 -1.27 4.09 2.17
N LEU A 89 -2.58 4.25 1.93
CA LEU A 89 -3.62 3.55 2.69
C LEU A 89 -3.36 2.04 2.68
N SER A 90 -3.04 1.47 1.52
CA SER A 90 -2.72 0.04 1.41
C SER A 90 -1.54 -0.38 2.26
N VAL A 91 -0.46 0.39 2.23
CA VAL A 91 0.73 0.08 3.01
C VAL A 91 0.46 0.24 4.51
N GLY A 92 -0.27 1.29 4.91
CA GLY A 92 -0.62 1.53 6.30
C GLY A 92 -1.53 0.45 6.89
N LEU A 93 -2.39 -0.15 6.08
CA LEU A 93 -3.29 -1.24 6.48
C LEU A 93 -2.62 -2.62 6.49
N LYS A 94 -1.52 -2.79 5.77
CA LYS A 94 -0.83 -4.08 5.66
C LYS A 94 -0.47 -4.71 7.03
N PRO A 95 0.05 -3.97 8.04
CA PRO A 95 0.31 -4.53 9.36
C PRO A 95 -0.96 -5.04 10.07
N MET A 96 -2.11 -4.39 9.85
CA MET A 96 -3.39 -4.84 10.40
C MET A 96 -3.87 -6.14 9.74
N LEU A 97 -3.56 -6.32 8.46
CA LEU A 97 -3.95 -7.50 7.69
C LEU A 97 -2.98 -8.69 7.86
N MET A 98 -1.77 -8.45 8.38
CA MET A 98 -0.70 -9.45 8.59
C MET A 98 -0.80 -10.14 9.98
N THR A 99 -1.89 -10.84 10.28
CA THR A 99 -2.02 -11.78 11.42
C THR A 99 -1.42 -13.17 11.07
N ASN A 100 -1.57 -14.19 11.93
CA ASN A 100 -1.02 -15.55 11.69
C ASN A 100 -1.53 -16.19 10.37
N SER A 101 -2.72 -15.80 9.90
CA SER A 101 -3.32 -16.14 8.59
C SER A 101 -3.12 -15.04 7.51
N GLY A 102 -2.45 -13.95 7.88
CA GLY A 102 -2.60 -12.62 7.29
C GLY A 102 -2.00 -12.42 5.91
N LYS A 103 -1.07 -13.28 5.48
CA LYS A 103 -0.53 -13.23 4.11
C LYS A 103 -1.62 -13.54 3.07
N ALA A 104 -2.43 -14.56 3.32
CA ALA A 104 -3.51 -14.95 2.39
C ALA A 104 -4.60 -13.88 2.33
N LEU A 105 -4.93 -13.29 3.48
CA LEU A 105 -5.91 -12.20 3.58
C LEU A 105 -5.42 -10.94 2.86
N TRP A 106 -4.17 -10.54 3.09
CA TRP A 106 -3.55 -9.42 2.37
C TRP A 106 -3.56 -9.64 0.86
N GLU A 107 -3.12 -10.82 0.41
CA GLU A 107 -3.09 -11.17 -1.01
C GLU A 107 -4.50 -11.20 -1.64
N HIS A 108 -5.52 -11.63 -0.89
CA HIS A 108 -6.91 -11.56 -1.32
C HIS A 108 -7.39 -10.11 -1.44
N SER A 109 -7.21 -9.31 -0.38
CA SER A 109 -7.57 -7.89 -0.35
C SER A 109 -6.94 -7.10 -1.49
N ILE A 110 -5.64 -7.29 -1.78
CA ILE A 110 -4.99 -6.55 -2.86
C ILE A 110 -5.47 -6.99 -4.25
N ARG A 111 -5.77 -8.27 -4.46
CA ARG A 111 -6.37 -8.75 -5.72
C ARG A 111 -7.77 -8.15 -5.93
N CYS A 112 -8.59 -8.11 -4.90
CA CYS A 112 -9.90 -7.47 -4.92
C CYS A 112 -9.78 -5.98 -5.21
N ALA A 113 -8.86 -5.27 -4.54
CA ALA A 113 -8.61 -3.84 -4.76
C ALA A 113 -8.30 -3.54 -6.24
N VAL A 114 -7.37 -4.30 -6.83
CA VAL A 114 -7.00 -4.14 -8.25
C VAL A 114 -8.18 -4.46 -9.17
N ALA A 115 -8.92 -5.55 -8.92
CA ALA A 115 -10.08 -5.91 -9.72
C ALA A 115 -11.17 -4.83 -9.67
N CYS A 116 -11.48 -4.32 -8.48
CA CYS A 116 -12.42 -3.21 -8.28
C CYS A 116 -11.97 -1.96 -9.05
N GLN A 117 -10.70 -1.59 -8.98
CA GLN A 117 -10.15 -0.45 -9.73
C GLN A 117 -10.31 -0.62 -11.25
N MET A 118 -9.97 -1.80 -11.77
CA MET A 118 -10.09 -2.12 -13.20
C MET A 118 -11.54 -2.09 -13.68
N LEU A 119 -12.46 -2.67 -12.90
CA LEU A 119 -13.89 -2.68 -13.20
C LEU A 119 -14.45 -1.26 -13.16
N SER A 120 -14.10 -0.47 -12.14
CA SER A 120 -14.53 0.92 -12.01
C SER A 120 -14.10 1.77 -13.19
N LYS A 121 -12.84 1.61 -13.63
CA LYS A 121 -12.31 2.29 -14.82
C LYS A 121 -13.00 1.88 -16.11
N SER A 122 -13.37 0.60 -16.24
CA SER A 122 -13.98 0.05 -17.46
C SER A 122 -15.47 0.37 -17.56
N LEU A 123 -16.18 0.40 -16.42
CA LEU A 123 -17.63 0.61 -16.35
C LEU A 123 -18.01 2.07 -16.05
N ASN A 124 -17.04 2.90 -15.64
CA ASN A 124 -17.24 4.30 -15.27
C ASN A 124 -18.33 4.52 -14.19
N VAL A 125 -18.35 3.64 -13.18
CA VAL A 125 -19.38 3.62 -12.13
C VAL A 125 -18.96 4.35 -10.85
N LEU A 126 -17.65 4.53 -10.65
CA LEU A 126 -17.05 5.14 -9.46
C LEU A 126 -15.63 5.64 -9.79
N ASP A 127 -15.10 6.55 -8.97
CA ASP A 127 -13.68 6.86 -8.98
C ASP A 127 -12.83 5.57 -8.78
N PRO A 128 -11.87 5.26 -9.67
CA PRO A 128 -11.08 4.04 -9.58
C PRO A 128 -10.26 3.92 -8.30
N ASP A 129 -9.79 5.04 -7.75
CA ASP A 129 -8.96 5.04 -6.54
C ASP A 129 -9.84 4.80 -5.30
N GLU A 130 -11.07 5.31 -5.27
CA GLU A 130 -12.07 4.93 -4.25
C GLU A 130 -12.47 3.45 -4.35
N ALA A 131 -12.70 2.95 -5.57
CA ALA A 131 -13.02 1.53 -5.81
C ALA A 131 -11.90 0.61 -5.31
N PHE A 132 -10.65 1.01 -5.54
CA PHE A 132 -9.47 0.30 -5.06
C PHE A 132 -9.45 0.22 -3.53
N VAL A 133 -9.65 1.34 -2.84
CA VAL A 133 -9.67 1.38 -1.36
C VAL A 133 -10.78 0.50 -0.80
N MET A 134 -11.96 0.51 -1.41
CA MET A 134 -13.05 -0.37 -1.01
C MET A 134 -12.71 -1.85 -1.19
N GLY A 135 -12.17 -2.24 -2.35
CA GLY A 135 -11.74 -3.62 -2.59
C GLY A 135 -10.65 -4.09 -1.64
N LEU A 136 -9.77 -3.18 -1.20
CA LEU A 136 -8.75 -3.49 -0.20
C LEU A 136 -9.36 -3.71 1.20
N LEU A 137 -10.26 -2.82 1.61
CA LEU A 137 -10.82 -2.77 2.95
C LEU A 137 -11.99 -3.74 3.20
N HIS A 138 -12.60 -4.29 2.15
CA HIS A 138 -13.85 -5.06 2.27
C HIS A 138 -13.83 -6.18 3.31
N ASP A 139 -12.66 -6.77 3.54
CA ASP A 139 -12.44 -7.91 4.43
C ASP A 139 -11.63 -7.56 5.69
N VAL A 140 -11.37 -6.28 5.97
CA VAL A 140 -10.56 -5.84 7.13
C VAL A 140 -11.13 -6.33 8.47
N GLY A 141 -12.45 -6.50 8.56
CA GLY A 141 -13.11 -7.03 9.75
C GLY A 141 -12.65 -8.44 10.15
N LYS A 142 -12.18 -9.26 9.19
CA LYS A 142 -11.65 -10.60 9.48
C LYS A 142 -10.38 -10.53 10.34
N SER A 143 -9.49 -9.57 10.06
CA SER A 143 -8.30 -9.34 10.88
C SER A 143 -8.63 -8.87 12.29
N VAL A 144 -9.65 -8.01 12.43
CA VAL A 144 -10.11 -7.53 13.74
C VAL A 144 -10.68 -8.68 14.57
N MET A 145 -11.49 -9.56 13.96
CA MET A 145 -12.05 -10.74 14.64
C MET A 145 -10.98 -11.75 15.05
N GLU A 146 -9.97 -11.99 14.20
CA GLU A 146 -8.82 -12.85 14.56
C GLU A 146 -7.98 -12.26 15.69
N GLY A 147 -7.79 -10.93 15.71
CA GLY A 147 -7.07 -10.23 16.78
C GLY A 147 -7.82 -10.30 18.11
N ALA A 148 -9.13 -10.02 18.11
CA ALA A 148 -9.97 -10.07 19.31
C ALA A 148 -10.05 -11.47 19.95
N ASN A 149 -9.97 -12.54 19.14
CA ASN A 149 -9.96 -13.92 19.66
C ASN A 149 -8.67 -14.29 20.40
N LYS A 150 -7.57 -13.53 20.24
CA LYS A 150 -6.34 -13.75 21.01
C LYS A 150 -6.40 -13.20 22.43
N ASP A 151 -7.26 -12.21 22.68
CA ASP A 151 -7.46 -11.62 24.01
C ASP A 151 -8.51 -12.40 24.85
N ALA A 152 -9.11 -13.44 24.27
CA ALA A 152 -10.14 -14.28 24.89
C ALA A 152 -9.61 -15.64 25.42
N ILE A 153 -8.28 -15.84 25.45
CA ILE A 153 -7.62 -17.06 25.96
C ILE A 153 -6.54 -16.69 26.98
#